data_AF-A0A964JJZ8-F1
#
_entry.id   AF-A0A964JJZ8-F1
#
_cell.length_a   1.000
_cell.length_b   1.000
_cell.length_c   1.000
_cell.angle_alpha   90.00
_cell.angle_beta   90.00
_cell.angle_gamma   90.00
#
_symmetry.space_group_name_H-M   'P 1'
#
loop_
_entity.id
_entity.type
_entity.pdbx_description
1 polymer ?
#
loop_
_entity_poly.entity_id
_entity_poly.type
_entity_poly.pdbx_seq_one_letter_code
_entity_poly.pdbx_strand_id
1 'polypeptide(L)'
;MAIGLALLALWVLQSEASLPIPELDALQKDETFRRLSGTSLLVFLGAQWVLPFSRLTGRFEAARRTLPLHRLVGLLAAPLIFLHTRHLGYGLLALLPSIFLTNALVGLCDQRVLPQRRLRERYARPWLGVHIVLACLTMGLALAHLYLVFAYQRAA
;
A
#
# COMPACT_ATOMS: atom_id res chain seq x y z
N MET A 1 -8.56 1.61 -12.56
CA MET A 1 -8.76 0.17 -12.25
C MET A 1 -7.81 -0.71 -13.05
N ALA A 2 -7.90 -0.72 -14.40
CA ALA A 2 -7.03 -1.53 -15.26
C ALA A 2 -5.52 -1.31 -15.01
N ILE A 3 -5.08 -0.06 -14.89
CA ILE A 3 -3.67 0.28 -14.61
C ILE A 3 -3.20 -0.30 -13.27
N GLY A 4 -3.99 -0.18 -12.20
CA GLY A 4 -3.61 -0.69 -10.88
C GLY A 4 -3.55 -2.21 -10.82
N LEU A 5 -4.47 -2.89 -11.52
CA LEU A 5 -4.44 -4.35 -11.65
C LEU A 5 -3.27 -4.82 -12.52
N ALA A 6 -2.97 -4.11 -13.61
CA ALA A 6 -1.81 -4.40 -14.45
C ALA A 6 -0.50 -4.22 -13.68
N LEU A 7 -0.37 -3.15 -12.88
CA LEU A 7 0.82 -2.92 -12.05
C LEU A 7 0.98 -3.98 -10.97
N LEU A 8 -0.11 -4.46 -10.36
CA LEU A 8 -0.03 -5.59 -9.44
C LEU A 8 0.37 -6.88 -10.16
N ALA A 9 -0.28 -7.19 -11.29
CA ALA A 9 0.04 -8.38 -12.06
C ALA A 9 1.51 -8.39 -12.49
N LEU A 10 2.02 -7.24 -12.94
CA LEU A 10 3.44 -7.04 -13.27
C LEU A 10 4.34 -7.25 -12.05
N TRP A 11 3.95 -6.75 -10.88
CA TRP A 11 4.72 -6.95 -9.65
C TRP A 11 4.78 -8.43 -9.24
N VAL A 12 3.64 -9.16 -9.27
CA VAL A 12 3.59 -10.60 -8.95
C VAL A 12 4.40 -11.41 -9.97
N LEU A 13 4.26 -11.09 -11.25
CA LEU A 13 5.04 -11.75 -12.30
C LEU A 13 6.54 -11.51 -12.11
N GLN A 14 6.95 -10.29 -11.76
CA GLN A 14 8.35 -10.00 -11.51
C GLN A 14 8.91 -10.69 -10.26
N SER A 15 8.13 -10.77 -9.18
CA SER A 15 8.58 -11.40 -7.93
C SER A 15 8.80 -12.90 -8.10
N GLU A 16 7.92 -13.58 -8.85
CA GLU A 16 8.01 -15.03 -9.11
C GLU A 16 8.99 -15.36 -10.25
N ALA A 17 9.05 -14.53 -11.30
CA ALA A 17 9.91 -14.79 -12.45
C ALA A 17 11.39 -14.49 -12.19
N SER A 18 11.75 -14.00 -10.99
CA SER A 18 13.12 -13.61 -10.64
C SER A 18 13.77 -12.76 -11.73
N LEU A 19 13.01 -11.87 -12.38
CA LEU A 19 13.52 -11.00 -13.43
C LEU A 19 14.26 -9.85 -12.73
N PRO A 20 15.61 -9.89 -12.66
CA PRO A 20 16.33 -8.79 -12.05
C PRO A 20 16.11 -7.56 -12.93
N ILE A 21 15.84 -6.42 -12.31
CA ILE A 21 15.97 -5.12 -12.96
C ILE A 21 17.31 -4.55 -12.47
N PRO A 22 18.41 -4.71 -13.23
CA PRO A 22 19.75 -4.37 -12.77
C PRO A 22 19.87 -2.92 -12.28
N GLU A 23 19.10 -2.01 -12.87
CA GLU A 23 19.07 -0.59 -12.52
C GLU A 23 18.44 -0.36 -11.14
N LEU A 24 17.28 -0.98 -10.88
CA LEU A 24 16.64 -0.92 -9.55
C LEU A 24 17.52 -1.59 -8.50
N ASP A 25 18.16 -2.68 -8.89
CA ASP A 25 19.14 -3.42 -8.12
C ASP A 25 20.37 -2.60 -7.73
N ALA A 26 20.83 -1.71 -8.62
CA ALA A 26 21.91 -0.78 -8.37
C ALA A 26 21.45 0.36 -7.44
N LEU A 27 20.26 0.92 -7.70
CA LEU A 27 19.65 1.94 -6.84
C LEU A 27 19.44 1.43 -5.41
N GLN A 28 18.98 0.19 -5.24
CA GLN A 28 18.75 -0.42 -3.93
C GLN A 28 20.05 -0.67 -3.12
N LYS A 29 21.23 -0.66 -3.76
CA LYS A 29 22.52 -0.69 -3.05
C LYS A 29 22.83 0.65 -2.37
N ASP A 30 22.37 1.76 -2.95
CA ASP A 30 22.51 3.08 -2.34
C ASP A 30 21.61 3.21 -1.09
N GLU A 31 22.23 3.58 0.02
CA GLU A 31 21.52 3.75 1.28
C GLU A 31 20.54 4.92 1.25
N THR A 32 20.93 6.02 0.58
CA THR A 32 20.08 7.21 0.47
C THR A 32 18.79 6.86 -0.28
N PHE A 33 18.89 6.15 -1.41
CA PHE A 33 17.73 5.66 -2.15
C PHE A 33 16.80 4.76 -1.32
N ARG A 34 17.35 3.80 -0.56
CA ARG A 34 16.54 2.94 0.33
C ARG A 34 15.78 3.74 1.38
N ARG A 35 16.44 4.72 2.01
CA ARG A 35 15.81 5.60 3.01
C ARG A 35 14.71 6.46 2.38
N LEU A 36 14.99 7.10 1.24
CA LEU A 36 14.02 7.95 0.54
C LEU A 36 12.81 7.19 0.03
N SER A 37 13.01 6.01 -0.56
CA SER A 37 11.90 5.15 -1.02
C SER A 37 11.04 4.65 0.16
N GLY A 38 11.65 4.28 1.28
CA GLY A 38 10.95 3.90 2.50
C GLY A 38 10.18 5.06 3.15
N THR A 39 10.80 6.24 3.24
CA THR A 39 10.13 7.46 3.72
C THR A 39 8.95 7.84 2.83
N SER A 40 9.09 7.69 1.50
CA SER A 40 8.01 7.96 0.55
C SER A 40 6.80 7.05 0.80
N LEU A 41 7.03 5.76 1.11
CA LEU A 41 5.97 4.83 1.51
C LEU A 41 5.32 5.20 2.85
N LEU A 42 6.10 5.63 3.84
CA LEU A 42 5.58 6.10 5.13
C LEU A 42 4.69 7.35 4.98
N VAL A 43 5.13 8.33 4.17
CA VAL A 43 4.34 9.52 3.84
C VAL A 43 3.06 9.12 3.09
N PHE A 44 3.17 8.21 2.13
CA PHE A 44 2.02 7.66 1.42
C PHE A 44 1.01 7.03 2.39
N LEU A 45 1.46 6.17 3.30
CA LEU A 45 0.60 5.55 4.30
C LEU A 45 -0.08 6.61 5.16
N GLY A 46 0.67 7.61 5.65
CA GLY A 46 0.10 8.74 6.39
C GLY A 46 -0.99 9.49 5.60
N ALA A 47 -0.76 9.76 4.32
CA ALA A 47 -1.74 10.40 3.44
C ALA A 47 -3.02 9.56 3.27
N GLN A 48 -2.90 8.23 3.19
CA GLN A 48 -4.07 7.34 3.11
C GLN A 48 -4.97 7.43 4.36
N TRP A 49 -4.39 7.70 5.53
CA TRP A 49 -5.11 7.80 6.80
C TRP A 49 -5.86 9.13 7.02
N VAL A 50 -5.63 10.15 6.18
CA VAL A 50 -6.33 11.45 6.27
C VAL A 50 -7.85 11.28 6.11
N LEU A 51 -8.29 10.45 5.15
CA LEU A 51 -9.71 10.19 4.91
C LEU A 51 -10.40 9.51 6.09
N PRO A 52 -9.94 8.34 6.60
CA PRO A 52 -10.59 7.70 7.74
C PRO A 52 -10.53 8.59 8.99
N PHE A 53 -9.43 9.30 9.23
CA PHE A 53 -9.35 10.24 10.36
C PHE A 53 -10.38 11.37 10.26
N SER A 54 -10.58 11.94 9.07
CA SER A 54 -11.62 12.96 8.83
C SER A 54 -13.03 12.41 9.09
N ARG A 55 -13.28 11.13 8.78
CA ARG A 55 -14.57 10.48 9.06
C ARG A 55 -14.77 10.22 10.56
N LEU A 56 -13.74 9.72 11.24
CA LEU A 56 -13.77 9.42 12.67
C LEU A 56 -13.98 10.68 13.52
N THR A 57 -13.43 11.82 13.09
CA THR A 57 -13.58 13.12 13.76
C THR A 57 -14.85 13.88 13.38
N GLY A 58 -15.79 13.25 12.66
CA GLY A 58 -17.06 13.87 12.25
C GLY A 58 -16.93 14.96 11.17
N ARG A 59 -15.77 15.12 10.55
CA ARG A 59 -15.51 16.14 9.51
C ARG A 59 -15.97 15.63 8.14
N PHE A 60 -17.27 15.39 7.99
CA PHE A 60 -17.84 14.75 6.79
C PHE A 60 -17.62 15.56 5.50
N GLU A 61 -17.68 16.89 5.55
CA GLU A 61 -17.39 17.74 4.38
C GLU A 61 -15.93 17.64 3.93
N ALA A 62 -14.99 17.63 4.87
CA ALA A 62 -13.59 17.38 4.57
C ALA A 62 -13.43 15.97 3.98
N ALA A 63 -14.00 14.94 4.61
CA ALA A 63 -13.94 13.57 4.12
C ALA A 63 -14.50 13.40 2.69
N ARG A 64 -15.58 14.13 2.34
CA ARG A 64 -16.12 14.15 0.97
C ARG A 64 -15.13 14.73 -0.03
N ARG A 65 -14.43 15.81 0.33
CA ARG A 65 -13.40 16.45 -0.51
C ARG A 65 -12.13 15.60 -0.63
N THR A 66 -11.74 14.88 0.42
CA THR A 66 -10.52 14.05 0.42
C THR A 66 -10.71 12.70 -0.27
N LEU A 67 -11.94 12.18 -0.36
CA LEU A 67 -12.23 10.89 -1.00
C LEU A 67 -11.66 10.73 -2.43
N PRO A 68 -11.81 11.67 -3.37
CA PRO A 68 -11.19 11.55 -4.69
C PRO A 68 -9.66 11.52 -4.61
N LEU A 69 -9.05 12.30 -3.71
CA LEU A 69 -7.60 12.31 -3.51
C LEU A 69 -7.10 10.99 -2.91
N HIS A 70 -7.77 10.44 -1.90
CA HIS A 70 -7.46 9.14 -1.32
C HIS A 70 -7.41 8.05 -2.40
N ARG A 71 -8.42 8.02 -3.28
CA ARG A 71 -8.46 7.10 -4.42
C ARG A 71 -7.34 7.33 -5.43
N LEU A 72 -7.09 8.59 -5.81
CA LEU A 72 -6.06 8.94 -6.77
C LEU A 72 -4.67 8.58 -6.27
N VAL A 73 -4.35 9.01 -5.04
CA VAL A 73 -3.08 8.68 -4.38
C VAL A 73 -2.95 7.17 -4.21
N GLY A 74 -4.04 6.46 -3.89
CA GLY A 74 -4.05 4.99 -3.78
C GLY A 74 -3.54 4.25 -5.03
N LEU A 75 -3.63 4.85 -6.23
CA LEU A 75 -3.05 4.28 -7.45
C LEU A 75 -1.51 4.20 -7.40
N LEU A 76 -0.88 5.00 -6.54
CA LEU A 76 0.57 5.02 -6.34
C LEU A 76 1.08 3.88 -5.44
N ALA A 77 0.20 3.08 -4.84
CA ALA A 77 0.60 1.99 -3.95
C ALA A 77 1.57 1.01 -4.63
N ALA A 78 1.16 0.45 -5.77
CA ALA A 78 1.97 -0.51 -6.53
C ALA A 78 3.34 0.04 -6.97
N PRO A 79 3.44 1.23 -7.62
CA PRO A 79 4.76 1.75 -8.02
C PRO A 79 5.64 2.11 -6.82
N LEU A 80 5.09 2.59 -5.70
CA LEU A 80 5.90 2.92 -4.53
C LEU A 80 6.49 1.67 -3.85
N ILE A 81 5.69 0.61 -3.67
CA ILE A 81 6.21 -0.63 -3.09
C ILE A 81 7.18 -1.31 -4.05
N PHE A 82 6.93 -1.21 -5.36
CA PHE A 82 7.83 -1.69 -6.38
C PHE A 82 9.20 -1.02 -6.33
N LEU A 83 9.26 0.31 -6.23
CA LEU A 83 10.52 1.04 -6.11
C LEU A 83 11.27 0.72 -4.82
N HIS A 84 10.56 0.38 -3.74
CA HIS A 84 11.15 0.11 -2.44
C HIS A 84 11.60 -1.34 -2.25
N THR A 85 11.02 -2.30 -2.99
CA THR A 85 11.28 -3.73 -2.81
C THR A 85 12.06 -4.31 -3.98
N ARG A 86 13.14 -5.04 -3.68
CA ARG A 86 13.99 -5.68 -4.69
C ARG A 86 13.50 -7.10 -5.05
N HIS A 87 13.08 -7.85 -4.03
CA HIS A 87 12.48 -9.17 -4.12
C HIS A 87 11.61 -9.38 -2.86
N LEU A 88 10.68 -10.32 -2.93
CA LEU A 88 10.01 -10.82 -1.73
C LEU A 88 11.03 -11.62 -0.93
N GLY A 89 11.46 -11.09 0.21
CA GLY A 89 12.32 -11.80 1.15
C GLY A 89 11.54 -12.89 1.90
N TYR A 90 11.90 -13.13 3.16
CA TYR A 90 11.16 -14.04 4.05
C TYR A 90 10.62 -13.31 5.29
N GLY A 91 9.66 -13.92 5.98
CA GLY A 91 9.08 -13.38 7.20
C GLY A 91 8.43 -12.01 7.00
N LEU A 92 8.84 -11.01 7.79
CA LEU A 92 8.28 -9.65 7.73
C LEU A 92 8.45 -8.99 6.34
N LEU A 93 9.57 -9.26 5.67
CA LEU A 93 9.88 -8.70 4.34
C LEU A 93 9.00 -9.27 3.23
N ALA A 94 8.39 -10.44 3.43
CA ALA A 94 7.37 -10.98 2.53
C ALA A 94 5.96 -10.54 2.97
N LEU A 95 5.69 -10.62 4.28
CA LEU A 95 4.37 -10.40 4.86
C LEU A 95 3.87 -8.96 4.65
N LEU A 96 4.72 -7.97 4.95
CA LEU A 96 4.36 -6.55 4.84
C LEU A 96 3.98 -6.15 3.40
N PRO A 97 4.81 -6.36 2.36
CA PRO A 97 4.42 -6.00 1.00
C PRO A 97 3.21 -6.80 0.50
N SER A 98 3.05 -8.07 0.92
CA SER A 98 1.89 -8.88 0.56
C SER A 98 0.59 -8.30 1.11
N ILE A 99 0.56 -7.94 2.39
CA ILE A 99 -0.62 -7.32 3.02
C ILE A 99 -0.87 -5.92 2.43
N PHE A 100 0.18 -5.13 2.23
CA PHE A 100 0.10 -3.80 1.62
C PHE A 100 -0.54 -3.85 0.23
N LEU A 101 -0.08 -4.78 -0.62
CA LEU A 101 -0.60 -4.95 -1.97
C LEU A 101 -2.02 -5.53 -1.97
N THR A 102 -2.30 -6.50 -1.12
CA THR A 102 -3.67 -7.01 -0.93
C THR A 102 -4.61 -5.88 -0.53
N ASN A 103 -4.18 -5.00 0.38
CA ASN A 103 -4.95 -3.83 0.77
C ASN A 103 -5.22 -2.88 -0.41
N ALA A 104 -4.18 -2.62 -1.23
CA ALA A 104 -4.30 -1.79 -2.42
C ALA A 104 -5.29 -2.39 -3.43
N LEU A 105 -5.27 -3.71 -3.64
CA LEU A 105 -6.22 -4.41 -4.50
C LEU A 105 -7.65 -4.32 -4.00
N VAL A 106 -7.85 -4.57 -2.71
CA VAL A 106 -9.17 -4.40 -2.09
C VAL A 106 -9.65 -2.96 -2.30
N GLY A 107 -8.77 -1.97 -2.13
CA GLY A 107 -9.08 -0.56 -2.39
C GLY A 107 -9.47 -0.24 -3.84
N LEU A 108 -8.83 -0.90 -4.82
CA LEU A 108 -9.18 -0.77 -6.24
C LEU A 108 -10.52 -1.42 -6.59
N CYS A 109 -10.85 -2.53 -5.92
CA CYS A 109 -12.11 -3.27 -6.06
C CYS A 109 -13.24 -2.61 -5.24
N ASP A 110 -13.37 -1.29 -5.31
CA ASP A 110 -14.41 -0.59 -4.56
C ASP A 110 -15.83 -0.92 -5.07
N GLN A 111 -16.83 -0.51 -4.31
CA GLN A 111 -18.24 -0.76 -4.62
C GLN A 111 -18.70 -0.21 -6.01
N ARG A 112 -17.92 0.65 -6.68
CA ARG A 112 -18.25 1.15 -8.02
C ARG A 112 -18.04 0.13 -9.13
N VAL A 113 -17.28 -0.95 -8.86
CA VAL A 113 -17.10 -2.07 -9.79
C VAL A 113 -18.41 -2.81 -10.04
N LEU A 114 -19.33 -2.79 -9.07
CA LEU A 114 -20.62 -3.48 -9.20
C LEU A 114 -21.65 -2.59 -9.93
N PRO A 115 -22.33 -3.09 -10.97
CA PRO A 115 -23.31 -2.29 -11.72
C PRO A 115 -24.59 -2.05 -10.90
N GLN A 116 -25.05 -3.07 -10.16
CA GLN A 116 -26.34 -3.05 -9.46
C GLN A 116 -26.26 -2.38 -8.08
N ARG A 117 -27.19 -1.46 -7.79
CA ARG A 117 -27.25 -0.72 -6.51
C ARG A 117 -27.45 -1.62 -5.28
N ARG A 118 -28.32 -2.63 -5.36
CA ARG A 118 -28.57 -3.55 -4.23
C ARG A 118 -27.33 -4.37 -3.87
N LEU A 119 -26.60 -4.85 -4.87
CA LEU A 119 -25.33 -5.57 -4.66
C LEU A 119 -24.26 -4.64 -4.09
N ARG A 120 -24.19 -3.40 -4.59
CA ARG A 120 -23.29 -2.35 -4.08
C ARG A 120 -23.44 -2.13 -2.58
N GLU A 121 -24.68 -1.93 -2.12
CA GLU A 121 -24.98 -1.66 -0.70
C GLU A 121 -24.64 -2.87 0.19
N ARG A 122 -24.91 -4.10 -0.27
CA ARG A 122 -24.54 -5.34 0.43
C ARG A 122 -23.03 -5.55 0.48
N TYR A 123 -22.32 -5.21 -0.59
CA TYR A 123 -20.87 -5.36 -0.70
C TYR A 123 -20.10 -4.30 0.12
N ALA A 124 -20.62 -3.08 0.22
CA ALA A 124 -19.91 -1.94 0.78
C ALA A 124 -19.43 -2.14 2.22
N ARG A 125 -20.26 -2.74 3.09
CA ARG A 125 -19.93 -2.96 4.50
C ARG A 125 -18.79 -3.96 4.71
N PRO A 126 -18.87 -5.22 4.22
CA PRO A 126 -17.79 -6.19 4.39
C PRO A 126 -16.51 -5.75 3.67
N TRP A 127 -16.63 -5.18 2.47
CA TRP A 127 -15.50 -4.62 1.73
C TRP A 127 -14.73 -3.58 2.55
N LEU A 128 -15.45 -2.60 3.12
CA LEU A 128 -14.83 -1.55 3.92
C LEU A 128 -14.17 -2.11 5.17
N GLY A 129 -14.79 -3.09 5.83
CA GLY A 129 -14.22 -3.78 6.99
C GLY A 129 -12.89 -4.44 6.66
N VAL A 130 -12.85 -5.25 5.59
CA VAL A 130 -11.62 -5.92 5.12
C VAL A 130 -10.54 -4.89 4.78
N HIS A 131 -10.88 -3.82 4.05
CA HIS A 131 -9.94 -2.77 3.67
C HIS A 131 -9.34 -2.07 4.90
N ILE A 132 -10.16 -1.75 5.90
CA ILE A 132 -9.67 -1.10 7.14
C ILE A 132 -8.77 -2.04 7.93
N VAL A 133 -9.14 -3.31 8.10
CA VAL A 133 -8.31 -4.29 8.82
C VAL A 133 -6.95 -4.44 8.15
N LEU A 134 -6.92 -4.60 6.83
CA LEU A 134 -5.66 -4.68 6.08
C LEU A 134 -4.85 -3.39 6.16
N ALA A 135 -5.49 -2.21 6.16
CA ALA A 135 -4.81 -0.93 6.34
C ALA A 135 -4.17 -0.79 7.74
N CYS A 136 -4.88 -1.22 8.80
CA CYS A 136 -4.34 -1.27 10.16
C CYS A 136 -3.13 -2.21 10.25
N LEU A 137 -3.25 -3.43 9.70
CA LEU A 137 -2.15 -4.39 9.67
C LEU A 137 -0.94 -3.84 8.91
N THR A 138 -1.18 -3.23 7.75
CA THR A 138 -0.13 -2.58 6.95
C THR A 138 0.60 -1.51 7.75
N MET A 139 -0.13 -0.63 8.43
CA MET A 139 0.47 0.43 9.25
C MET A 139 1.27 -0.15 10.42
N GLY A 140 0.71 -1.11 11.15
CA GLY A 140 1.39 -1.75 12.28
C GLY A 140 2.69 -2.46 11.85
N LEU A 141 2.64 -3.22 10.76
CA LEU A 141 3.81 -3.91 10.22
C LEU A 141 4.85 -2.93 9.65
N ALA A 142 4.42 -1.82 9.05
CA ALA A 142 5.34 -0.78 8.57
C ALA A 142 6.07 -0.10 9.73
N LEU A 143 5.39 0.19 10.84
CA LEU A 143 6.02 0.73 12.05
C LEU A 143 6.97 -0.29 12.70
N ALA A 144 6.59 -1.56 12.75
CA ALA A 144 7.46 -2.63 13.23
C ALA A 144 8.72 -2.77 12.35
N HIS A 145 8.56 -2.72 11.02
CA HIS A 145 9.67 -2.71 10.07
C HIS A 145 10.60 -1.52 10.30
N LEU A 146 10.05 -0.31 10.43
CA LEU A 146 10.82 0.90 10.71
C LEU A 146 11.61 0.79 12.02
N TYR A 147 10.99 0.28 13.09
CA TYR A 147 11.65 0.03 14.36
C TYR A 147 12.82 -0.96 14.21
N LEU A 148 12.61 -2.09 13.54
CA LEU A 148 13.66 -3.09 13.33
C LEU A 148 14.83 -2.52 12.52
N VAL A 149 14.55 -1.78 11.45
CA VAL A 149 15.59 -1.13 10.64
C VAL A 149 16.44 -0.21 11.52
N PHE A 150 15.83 0.67 12.32
CA PHE A 150 16.60 1.57 13.19
C PHE A 150 17.28 0.89 14.38
N ALA A 151 16.64 -0.11 14.98
CA ALA A 151 17.18 -0.82 16.13
C ALA A 151 18.43 -1.63 15.76
N TYR A 152 18.37 -2.35 14.63
CA TYR A 152 19.47 -3.22 14.21
C TYR A 152 20.53 -2.51 13.36
N GLN A 153 20.22 -1.42 12.65
CA GLN A 153 21.26 -0.59 12.01
C GLN A 153 22.11 0.20 13.02
N ARG A 154 21.62 0.43 14.25
CA ARG A 154 22.41 1.09 15.31
C ARG A 154 23.32 0.13 16.09
N ALA A 155 23.17 -1.17 15.88
CA ALA A 155 23.93 -2.21 16.57
C ALA A 155 25.05 -2.83 15.73
N ALA A 156 25.21 -2.39 14.47
CA ALA A 156 26.23 -2.81 13.50
C ALA A 156 27.12 -1.62 13.13
#